data_AF-A0AA36BIN9-F1
#
_entry.id   AF-A0AA36BIN9-F1
#
_cell.length_a   1.000
_cell.length_b   1.000
_cell.length_c   1.000
_cell.angle_alpha   90.00
_cell.angle_beta   90.00
_cell.angle_gamma   90.00
#
_symmetry.space_group_name_H-M   'P 1'
#
loop_
_entity.id
_entity.type
_entity.pdbx_description
1 polymer ?
#
loop_
_entity_poly.entity_id
_entity_poly.type
_entity_poly.pdbx_seq_one_letter_code
_entity_poly.pdbx_strand_id
1 'polypeptide(L)'
;MDGVPWVTQCPIQPGQSFRYEFNVTQTGTFWYHSHIGTQRTMGLFGGLILHEKTKRKMEEHVMVISDYNHDWDSDMSFLNVSMGLYVNKKKVDITRSVEGGLFSLFQFNSGTVNGRGRYYDESGKHNEAPLTVFEVESGKEYRFRVIAAGALYPFEVSIDGHQMVVIASDGFDIKPTLVDYININPGTPEQQQQDQDTDDSD
;
A
#
# COMPACT_ATOMS: atom_id res chain seq x y z
N MET A 1 6.45 21.16 -6.78
CA MET A 1 6.10 21.58 -5.40
C MET A 1 5.68 20.35 -4.60
N ASP A 2 5.92 20.35 -3.29
CA ASP A 2 5.88 19.15 -2.44
C ASP A 2 4.49 18.77 -1.90
N GLY A 3 3.60 19.74 -1.67
CA GLY A 3 2.21 19.45 -1.28
C GLY A 3 1.97 19.21 0.21
N VAL A 4 2.85 19.70 1.09
CA VAL A 4 2.71 19.59 2.55
C VAL A 4 2.11 20.88 3.13
N PRO A 5 0.83 20.88 3.58
CA PRO A 5 0.22 22.10 4.10
C PRO A 5 0.92 22.61 5.36
N TRP A 6 0.98 23.93 5.51
CA TRP A 6 1.70 24.67 6.55
C TRP A 6 3.21 24.50 6.58
N VAL A 7 3.78 23.71 5.65
CA VAL A 7 5.23 23.61 5.43
C VAL A 7 5.60 24.21 4.07
N THR A 8 5.05 23.67 2.99
CA THR A 8 5.37 24.12 1.62
C THR A 8 4.26 24.93 0.97
N GLN A 9 3.04 24.89 1.51
CA GLN A 9 1.89 25.64 0.98
C GLN A 9 0.77 25.81 2.01
N CYS A 10 -0.22 26.65 1.71
CA CYS A 10 -1.51 26.64 2.42
C CYS A 10 -2.40 25.47 1.94
N PRO A 11 -3.31 24.95 2.78
CA PRO A 11 -4.33 24.01 2.34
C PRO A 11 -5.21 24.58 1.22
N ILE A 12 -5.49 23.76 0.21
CA ILE A 12 -6.43 24.10 -0.87
C ILE A 12 -7.84 24.09 -0.27
N GLN A 13 -8.53 25.24 -0.26
CA GLN A 13 -9.85 25.35 0.36
C GLN A 13 -10.95 24.71 -0.51
N PRO A 14 -12.10 24.33 0.06
CA PRO A 14 -13.24 23.84 -0.72
C PRO A 14 -13.60 24.77 -1.88
N GLY A 15 -13.78 24.20 -3.08
CA GLY A 15 -14.08 24.96 -4.29
C GLY A 15 -12.87 25.61 -4.98
N GLN A 16 -11.66 25.51 -4.40
CA GLN A 16 -10.44 26.00 -5.03
C GLN A 16 -9.75 24.91 -5.86
N SER A 17 -8.80 25.34 -6.69
CA SER A 17 -7.93 24.45 -7.47
C SER A 17 -6.50 24.92 -7.36
N PHE A 18 -5.58 23.97 -7.39
CA PHE A 18 -4.15 24.23 -7.39
C PHE A 18 -3.47 23.33 -8.40
N ARG A 19 -2.53 23.87 -9.17
CA ARG A 19 -1.74 23.10 -10.13
C ARG A 19 -0.37 22.80 -9.54
N TYR A 20 -0.08 21.53 -9.31
CA TYR A 20 1.26 21.07 -8.99
C TYR A 20 2.09 20.93 -10.26
N GLU A 21 3.24 21.59 -10.29
CA GLU A 21 4.23 21.45 -11.36
C GLU A 21 5.58 21.06 -10.73
N PHE A 22 6.21 20.05 -11.32
CA PHE A 22 7.51 19.54 -10.93
C PHE A 22 8.18 18.87 -12.13
N ASN A 23 9.51 18.88 -12.13
CA ASN A 23 10.30 18.20 -13.13
C ASN A 23 10.55 16.76 -12.68
N VAL A 24 10.28 15.80 -13.57
CA VAL A 24 10.60 14.40 -13.35
C VAL A 24 12.07 14.17 -13.61
N THR A 25 12.84 13.87 -12.57
CA THR A 25 14.29 13.56 -12.64
C THR A 25 14.58 12.08 -12.44
N GLN A 26 13.60 11.31 -11.97
CA GLN A 26 13.71 9.89 -11.65
C GLN A 26 12.55 9.11 -12.29
N THR A 27 12.79 7.84 -12.54
CA THR A 27 11.84 6.90 -13.13
C THR A 27 11.72 5.70 -12.22
N GLY A 28 10.53 5.12 -12.13
CA GLY A 28 10.26 4.07 -11.15
C GLY A 28 8.77 3.97 -10.86
N THR A 29 8.48 3.21 -9.81
CA THR A 29 7.18 3.24 -9.16
C THR A 29 7.26 4.34 -8.08
N PHE A 30 6.21 5.13 -8.00
CA PHE A 30 5.99 6.12 -6.95
C PHE A 30 4.49 6.12 -6.66
N TRP A 31 4.09 6.98 -5.73
CA TRP A 31 2.69 7.21 -5.40
C TRP A 31 2.51 8.63 -4.89
N TYR A 32 1.27 9.10 -4.90
CA TYR A 32 0.88 10.37 -4.29
C TYR A 32 -0.18 10.11 -3.24
N HIS A 33 -0.23 10.93 -2.20
CA HIS A 33 -1.30 10.92 -1.21
C HIS A 33 -1.53 12.30 -0.62
N SER A 34 -2.70 12.51 -0.03
CA SER A 34 -2.97 13.71 0.75
C SER A 34 -2.06 13.78 1.98
N HIS A 35 -1.46 14.93 2.23
CA HIS A 35 -0.59 15.19 3.36
C HIS A 35 -1.24 16.11 4.42
N ILE A 36 -2.57 16.19 4.43
CA ILE A 36 -3.35 16.95 5.44
C ILE A 36 -4.14 15.99 6.34
N GLY A 37 -3.94 16.13 7.66
CA GLY A 37 -4.54 15.24 8.65
C GLY A 37 -4.25 13.77 8.32
N THR A 38 -5.29 12.94 8.37
CA THR A 38 -5.23 11.51 8.00
C THR A 38 -6.03 11.22 6.74
N GLN A 39 -6.24 12.20 5.87
CA GLN A 39 -7.01 12.07 4.63
C GLN A 39 -6.53 10.89 3.74
N ARG A 40 -5.24 10.56 3.75
CA ARG A 40 -4.72 9.38 3.06
C ARG A 40 -5.41 8.07 3.49
N THR A 41 -5.77 7.95 4.77
CA THR A 41 -6.46 6.76 5.32
C THR A 41 -7.90 6.63 4.80
N MET A 42 -8.46 7.71 4.26
CA MET A 42 -9.77 7.74 3.59
C MET A 42 -9.67 7.43 2.08
N GLY A 43 -8.52 6.94 1.61
CA GLY A 43 -8.33 6.58 0.20
C GLY A 43 -7.83 7.73 -0.70
N LEU A 44 -7.42 8.87 -0.14
CA LEU A 44 -6.82 9.96 -0.91
C LEU A 44 -5.35 9.67 -1.24
N PHE A 45 -5.15 8.68 -2.11
CA PHE A 45 -3.85 8.29 -2.66
C PHE A 45 -4.00 7.64 -4.05
N GLY A 46 -2.88 7.46 -4.75
CA GLY A 46 -2.83 6.73 -6.01
C GLY A 46 -1.41 6.43 -6.47
N GLY A 47 -1.26 5.44 -7.34
CA GLY A 47 0.03 5.11 -7.94
C GLY A 47 0.47 6.17 -8.96
N LEU A 48 1.78 6.47 -8.98
CA LEU A 48 2.44 7.37 -9.91
C LEU A 48 3.60 6.61 -10.56
N ILE A 49 3.40 6.08 -11.75
CA ILE A 49 4.44 5.31 -12.45
C ILE A 49 5.15 6.21 -13.45
N LEU A 50 6.48 6.32 -13.31
CA LEU A 50 7.32 7.15 -14.16
C LEU A 50 8.20 6.22 -15.01
N HIS A 51 7.85 6.05 -16.28
CA HIS A 51 8.57 5.15 -17.17
C HIS A 51 9.82 5.80 -17.78
N GLU A 52 10.91 5.02 -17.87
CA GLU A 52 12.05 5.37 -18.71
C GLU A 52 11.66 5.34 -20.19
N LYS A 53 12.17 6.31 -20.95
CA LYS A 53 11.88 6.41 -22.39
C LYS A 53 12.47 5.25 -23.20
N THR A 54 13.55 4.65 -22.72
CA THR A 54 14.40 3.72 -23.49
C THR A 54 14.37 2.27 -23.00
N LYS A 55 13.82 2.00 -21.82
CA LYS A 55 13.79 0.65 -21.23
C LYS A 55 12.75 -0.20 -21.97
N ARG A 56 13.07 -1.48 -22.19
CA ARG A 56 12.14 -2.45 -22.78
C ARG A 56 10.87 -2.50 -21.93
N LYS A 57 9.71 -2.43 -22.59
CA LYS A 57 8.42 -2.60 -21.94
C LYS A 57 8.21 -4.07 -21.62
N MET A 58 8.06 -4.38 -20.33
CA MET A 58 7.51 -5.65 -19.86
C MET A 58 6.02 -5.45 -19.59
N GLU A 59 5.25 -6.53 -19.48
CA GLU A 59 3.87 -6.43 -18.99
C GLU A 59 3.93 -6.10 -17.50
N GLU A 60 3.13 -5.11 -17.07
CA GLU A 60 3.22 -4.56 -15.72
C GLU A 60 1.84 -4.53 -15.04
N HIS A 61 1.82 -4.90 -13.77
CA HIS A 61 0.67 -4.73 -12.88
C HIS A 61 1.02 -3.81 -11.73
N VAL A 62 0.16 -2.84 -11.45
CA VAL A 62 0.28 -1.99 -10.26
C VAL A 62 -0.57 -2.59 -9.16
N MET A 63 0.05 -2.83 -8.00
CA MET A 63 -0.58 -3.40 -6.82
C MET A 63 -0.45 -2.40 -5.68
N VAL A 64 -1.54 -1.71 -5.37
CA VAL A 64 -1.60 -0.77 -4.24
C VAL A 64 -2.22 -1.48 -3.05
N ILE A 65 -1.44 -1.65 -1.99
CA ILE A 65 -1.84 -2.32 -0.76
C ILE A 65 -2.09 -1.27 0.32
N SER A 66 -3.23 -1.37 0.99
CA SER A 66 -3.59 -0.49 2.10
C SER A 66 -4.34 -1.24 3.17
N ASP A 67 -4.07 -0.95 4.45
CA ASP A 67 -5.05 -1.22 5.49
C ASP A 67 -6.29 -0.34 5.29
N TYR A 68 -7.43 -0.82 5.78
CA TYR A 68 -8.69 -0.12 5.71
C TYR A 68 -9.48 -0.33 6.98
N ASN A 69 -9.85 0.79 7.60
CA ASN A 69 -10.66 0.84 8.80
C ASN A 69 -12.03 1.39 8.47
N HIS A 70 -13.02 0.96 9.24
CA HIS A 70 -14.41 1.38 9.05
C HIS A 70 -14.74 2.68 9.79
N ASP A 71 -13.71 3.52 10.02
CA ASP A 71 -13.88 4.84 10.61
C ASP A 71 -14.62 5.76 9.63
N TRP A 72 -15.45 6.66 10.16
CA TRP A 72 -16.32 7.49 9.33
C TRP A 72 -15.58 8.67 8.66
N ASP A 73 -14.51 9.18 9.27
CA ASP A 73 -13.76 10.32 8.77
C ASP A 73 -12.29 10.34 9.25
N SER A 74 -11.51 11.27 8.68
CA SER A 74 -10.09 11.46 9.01
C SER A 74 -9.87 11.85 10.47
N ASP A 75 -10.76 12.66 11.02
CA ASP A 75 -10.59 13.17 12.37
C ASP A 75 -10.77 12.03 13.39
N MET A 76 -11.72 11.13 13.14
CA MET A 76 -11.90 9.91 13.91
C MET A 76 -10.67 9.00 13.84
N SER A 77 -10.13 8.75 12.64
CA SER A 77 -8.88 7.99 12.48
C SER A 77 -7.73 8.63 13.28
N PHE A 78 -7.61 9.97 13.24
CA PHE A 78 -6.60 10.70 13.99
C PHE A 78 -6.78 10.59 15.51
N LEU A 79 -8.01 10.71 16.00
CA LEU A 79 -8.32 10.58 17.42
C LEU A 79 -8.08 9.15 17.91
N ASN A 80 -8.45 8.14 17.12
CA ASN A 80 -8.20 6.73 17.43
C ASN A 80 -6.69 6.43 17.52
N VAL A 81 -5.88 6.95 16.58
CA VAL A 81 -4.41 6.86 16.66
C VAL A 81 -3.89 7.57 17.91
N SER A 82 -4.41 8.76 18.23
CA SER A 82 -3.83 9.61 19.27
C SER A 82 -4.23 9.21 20.70
N MET A 83 -5.46 8.72 20.88
CA MET A 83 -6.06 8.46 22.20
C MET A 83 -6.42 6.98 22.43
N GLY A 84 -6.42 6.16 21.37
CA GLY A 84 -6.90 4.79 21.37
C GLY A 84 -8.40 4.69 21.11
N LEU A 85 -8.83 3.51 20.65
CA LEU A 85 -10.23 3.21 20.35
C LEU A 85 -11.01 2.83 21.62
N TYR A 86 -12.23 3.34 21.77
CA TYR A 86 -13.14 3.00 22.87
C TYR A 86 -14.47 2.46 22.33
N VAL A 87 -14.84 1.25 22.75
CA VAL A 87 -16.12 0.63 22.44
C VAL A 87 -16.88 0.41 23.75
N ASN A 88 -18.11 0.94 23.84
CA ASN A 88 -18.94 0.85 25.06
C ASN A 88 -18.20 1.32 26.34
N LYS A 89 -17.46 2.44 26.26
CA LYS A 89 -16.63 3.01 27.34
C LYS A 89 -15.47 2.11 27.81
N LYS A 90 -15.16 1.02 27.10
CA LYS A 90 -13.98 0.21 27.33
C LYS A 90 -12.95 0.51 26.26
N LYS A 91 -11.70 0.74 26.68
CA LYS A 91 -10.59 0.88 25.75
C LYS A 91 -10.32 -0.46 25.09
N VAL A 92 -10.25 -0.48 23.77
CA VAL A 92 -9.89 -1.67 22.99
C VAL A 92 -8.40 -1.95 23.17
N ASP A 93 -8.04 -3.23 23.18
CA ASP A 93 -6.66 -3.66 23.30
C ASP A 93 -5.84 -3.20 22.09
N ILE A 94 -4.62 -2.75 22.38
CA ILE A 94 -3.65 -2.33 21.38
C ILE A 94 -3.12 -3.54 20.61
N THR A 95 -2.83 -3.35 19.33
CA THR A 95 -2.18 -4.39 18.53
C THR A 95 -0.71 -4.42 18.87
N ARG A 96 -0.17 -5.62 19.07
CA ARG A 96 1.24 -5.87 19.35
C ARG A 96 1.82 -6.86 18.36
N SER A 97 3.12 -6.78 18.12
CA SER A 97 3.85 -7.83 17.41
C SER A 97 3.87 -9.12 18.25
N VAL A 98 4.27 -10.23 17.63
CA VAL A 98 4.46 -11.53 18.30
C VAL A 98 5.44 -11.41 19.48
N GLU A 99 6.42 -10.52 19.38
CA GLU A 99 7.43 -10.22 20.40
C GLU A 99 6.94 -9.22 21.47
N GLY A 100 5.68 -8.78 21.39
CA GLY A 100 5.06 -7.87 22.36
C GLY A 100 5.31 -6.37 22.11
N GLY A 101 6.02 -6.02 21.03
CA GLY A 101 6.24 -4.63 20.60
C GLY A 101 4.93 -3.95 20.23
N LEU A 102 4.77 -2.67 20.59
CA LEU A 102 3.57 -1.90 20.24
C LEU A 102 3.51 -1.74 18.71
N PHE A 103 2.38 -2.18 18.12
CA PHE A 103 2.15 -2.09 16.69
C PHE A 103 1.19 -0.93 16.34
N SER A 104 0.01 -0.93 16.96
CA SER A 104 -1.00 0.11 16.75
C SER A 104 -1.86 0.29 17.99
N LEU A 105 -2.37 1.51 18.18
CA LEU A 105 -3.30 1.85 19.27
C LEU A 105 -4.76 1.48 18.96
N PHE A 106 -5.03 0.91 17.79
CA PHE A 106 -6.32 0.31 17.43
C PHE A 106 -6.14 -0.92 16.52
N GLN A 107 -7.16 -1.79 16.51
CA GLN A 107 -7.10 -3.10 15.88
C GLN A 107 -7.11 -3.04 14.35
N PHE A 108 -6.51 -4.04 13.71
CA PHE A 108 -6.61 -4.21 12.28
C PHE A 108 -8.03 -4.65 11.90
N ASN A 109 -8.67 -3.94 10.98
CA ASN A 109 -9.99 -4.31 10.48
C ASN A 109 -9.88 -5.15 9.20
N SER A 110 -9.25 -4.58 8.17
CA SER A 110 -9.16 -5.21 6.86
C SER A 110 -8.00 -4.64 6.05
N GLY A 111 -7.58 -5.39 5.04
CA GLY A 111 -6.60 -4.96 4.04
C GLY A 111 -7.23 -4.96 2.66
N THR A 112 -6.72 -4.09 1.79
CA THR A 112 -7.17 -3.98 0.40
C THR A 112 -5.97 -4.07 -0.54
N VAL A 113 -6.20 -4.70 -1.69
CA VAL A 113 -5.32 -4.68 -2.85
C VAL A 113 -6.08 -3.98 -3.97
N ASN A 114 -5.56 -2.89 -4.53
CA ASN A 114 -6.23 -2.05 -5.52
C ASN A 114 -7.67 -1.66 -5.13
N GLY A 115 -7.87 -1.32 -3.84
CA GLY A 115 -9.16 -0.89 -3.30
C GLY A 115 -10.19 -2.01 -3.09
N ARG A 116 -9.79 -3.28 -3.24
CA ARG A 116 -10.64 -4.45 -3.02
C ARG A 116 -10.08 -5.32 -1.92
N GLY A 117 -10.94 -5.77 -1.02
CA GLY A 117 -10.56 -6.53 0.15
C GLY A 117 -11.78 -7.01 0.91
N ARG A 118 -11.58 -8.02 1.78
CA ARG A 118 -12.64 -8.61 2.59
C ARG A 118 -12.44 -8.24 4.05
N TYR A 119 -13.56 -7.98 4.72
CA TYR A 119 -13.61 -7.87 6.17
C TYR A 119 -14.14 -9.19 6.73
N TYR A 120 -13.51 -9.67 7.80
CA TYR A 120 -13.91 -10.86 8.54
C TYR A 120 -14.42 -10.44 9.91
N ASP A 121 -15.59 -10.94 10.30
CA ASP A 121 -16.11 -10.74 11.65
C ASP A 121 -15.44 -11.68 12.68
N GLU A 122 -15.82 -11.54 13.96
CA GLU A 122 -15.29 -12.36 15.05
C GLU A 122 -15.57 -13.87 14.88
N SER A 123 -16.56 -14.24 14.07
CA SER A 123 -16.87 -15.64 13.75
C SER A 123 -16.05 -16.20 12.58
N GLY A 124 -15.22 -15.36 11.95
CA GLY A 124 -14.46 -15.70 10.76
C GLY A 124 -15.28 -15.64 9.46
N LYS A 125 -16.49 -15.09 9.48
CA LYS A 125 -17.31 -14.93 8.29
C LYS A 125 -16.96 -13.63 7.59
N HIS A 126 -16.79 -13.66 6.27
CA HIS A 126 -16.51 -12.47 5.48
C HIS A 126 -17.73 -11.86 4.79
N ASN A 127 -17.61 -10.59 4.44
CA ASN A 127 -18.64 -9.78 3.76
C ASN A 127 -18.79 -10.06 2.25
N GLU A 128 -18.20 -11.14 1.74
CA GLU A 128 -18.21 -11.52 0.29
C GLU A 128 -17.74 -10.43 -0.68
N ALA A 129 -17.03 -9.41 -0.21
CA ALA A 129 -16.50 -8.36 -1.09
C ALA A 129 -15.55 -8.98 -2.14
N PRO A 130 -15.54 -8.44 -3.38
CA PRO A 130 -14.68 -8.96 -4.43
C PRO A 130 -13.21 -8.75 -4.05
N LEU A 131 -12.36 -9.64 -4.54
CA LEU A 131 -10.91 -9.49 -4.46
C LEU A 131 -10.37 -8.90 -5.78
N THR A 132 -9.15 -8.38 -5.73
CA THR A 132 -8.42 -8.01 -6.93
C THR A 132 -7.87 -9.27 -7.59
N VAL A 133 -8.03 -9.34 -8.90
CA VAL A 133 -7.54 -10.45 -9.74
C VAL A 133 -6.58 -9.86 -10.75
N PHE A 134 -5.39 -10.46 -10.85
CA PHE A 134 -4.41 -10.18 -11.89
C PHE A 134 -4.41 -11.37 -12.84
N GLU A 135 -4.69 -11.13 -14.11
CA GLU A 135 -4.68 -12.17 -15.15
C GLU A 135 -3.29 -12.20 -15.77
N VAL A 136 -2.68 -13.39 -15.77
CA VAL A 136 -1.34 -13.63 -16.32
C VAL A 136 -1.40 -14.79 -17.32
N GLU A 137 -0.51 -14.76 -18.32
CA GLU A 137 -0.32 -15.86 -19.26
C GLU A 137 0.89 -16.70 -18.86
N SER A 138 0.74 -18.02 -18.91
CA SER A 138 1.82 -18.96 -18.60
C SER A 138 3.04 -18.74 -19.51
N GLY A 139 4.23 -18.79 -18.91
CA GLY A 139 5.51 -18.62 -19.61
C GLY A 139 5.86 -17.16 -19.93
N LYS A 140 5.07 -16.19 -19.48
CA LYS A 140 5.42 -14.77 -19.56
C LYS A 140 5.98 -14.26 -18.23
N GLU A 141 6.91 -13.31 -18.34
CA GLU A 141 7.42 -12.57 -17.20
C GLU A 141 6.61 -11.28 -17.00
N TYR A 142 6.14 -11.08 -15.77
CA TYR A 142 5.39 -9.89 -15.36
C TYR A 142 6.17 -9.08 -14.34
N ARG A 143 6.06 -7.75 -14.43
CA ARG A 143 6.53 -6.86 -13.37
C ARG A 143 5.37 -6.42 -12.49
N PHE A 144 5.40 -6.81 -11.23
CA PHE A 144 4.51 -6.25 -10.21
C PHE A 144 5.15 -5.03 -9.54
N ARG A 145 4.40 -3.93 -9.55
CA ARG A 145 4.75 -2.64 -8.92
C ARG A 145 3.95 -2.51 -7.62
N VAL A 146 4.55 -2.93 -6.52
CA VAL A 146 3.87 -3.07 -5.22
C VAL A 146 4.03 -1.82 -4.37
N ILE A 147 2.95 -1.08 -4.15
CA ILE A 147 2.90 0.19 -3.42
C ILE A 147 2.22 0.00 -2.06
N ALA A 148 2.89 0.36 -0.97
CA ALA A 148 2.34 0.33 0.38
C ALA A 148 1.70 1.68 0.75
N ALA A 149 0.42 1.87 0.40
CA ALA A 149 -0.35 3.07 0.70
C ALA A 149 -1.06 3.05 2.07
N GLY A 150 -0.92 1.94 2.81
CA GLY A 150 -1.55 1.71 4.12
C GLY A 150 -1.15 2.72 5.20
N ALA A 151 -1.97 2.83 6.23
CA ALA A 151 -1.81 3.77 7.31
C ALA A 151 -0.75 3.33 8.33
N LEU A 152 -0.83 2.07 8.77
CA LEU A 152 -0.22 1.60 10.02
C LEU A 152 0.35 0.19 9.91
N TYR A 153 -0.33 -0.69 9.18
CA TYR A 153 0.06 -2.11 9.13
C TYR A 153 0.99 -2.41 7.95
N PRO A 154 2.11 -3.10 8.21
CA PRO A 154 2.95 -3.68 7.19
C PRO A 154 2.29 -4.95 6.69
N PHE A 155 2.62 -5.29 5.46
CA PHE A 155 2.15 -6.49 4.82
C PHE A 155 3.35 -7.32 4.39
N GLU A 156 3.24 -8.62 4.62
CA GLU A 156 4.05 -9.60 3.91
C GLU A 156 3.31 -9.94 2.62
N VAL A 157 4.02 -9.85 1.49
CA VAL A 157 3.47 -10.15 0.17
C VAL A 157 4.22 -11.33 -0.41
N SER A 158 3.48 -12.38 -0.74
CA SER A 158 3.94 -13.59 -1.42
C SER A 158 2.95 -14.00 -2.50
N ILE A 159 3.40 -14.82 -3.44
CA ILE A 159 2.56 -15.46 -4.45
C ILE A 159 2.72 -16.97 -4.25
N ASP A 160 1.61 -17.65 -3.91
CA ASP A 160 1.66 -19.08 -3.63
C ASP A 160 2.16 -19.85 -4.86
N GLY A 161 3.11 -20.75 -4.63
CA GLY A 161 3.73 -21.57 -5.68
C GLY A 161 4.67 -20.82 -6.62
N HIS A 162 5.00 -19.54 -6.35
CA HIS A 162 5.91 -18.77 -7.19
C HIS A 162 7.03 -18.14 -6.37
N GLN A 163 8.23 -18.17 -6.94
CA GLN A 163 9.34 -17.37 -6.43
C GLN A 163 9.44 -16.06 -7.20
N MET A 164 9.92 -15.06 -6.49
CA MET A 164 9.81 -13.71 -6.96
C MET A 164 11.17 -13.01 -6.92
N VAL A 165 11.50 -12.25 -7.96
CA VAL A 165 12.80 -11.57 -8.06
C VAL A 165 12.61 -10.08 -7.80
N VAL A 166 13.19 -9.57 -6.71
CA VAL A 166 13.17 -8.14 -6.43
C VAL A 166 14.24 -7.41 -7.24
N ILE A 167 13.84 -6.44 -8.05
CA ILE A 167 14.71 -5.70 -8.98
C ILE A 167 14.84 -4.20 -8.69
N ALA A 168 13.99 -3.63 -7.83
CA ALA A 168 14.08 -2.21 -7.45
C ALA A 168 13.42 -1.93 -6.11
N SER A 169 13.77 -0.82 -5.48
CA SER A 169 13.14 -0.29 -4.27
C SER A 169 13.27 1.24 -4.24
N ASP A 170 12.26 1.95 -3.75
CA ASP A 170 12.18 3.41 -3.65
C ASP A 170 12.46 4.17 -4.97
N GLY A 171 12.06 3.60 -6.11
CA GLY A 171 12.34 4.16 -7.43
C GLY A 171 13.78 3.96 -7.94
N PHE A 172 14.61 3.17 -7.24
CA PHE A 172 15.97 2.83 -7.65
C PHE A 172 16.11 1.35 -7.96
N ASP A 173 16.75 1.03 -9.09
CA ASP A 173 17.12 -0.34 -9.42
C ASP A 173 18.09 -0.90 -8.37
N ILE A 174 17.86 -2.13 -7.92
CA ILE A 174 18.73 -2.86 -6.99
C ILE A 174 19.28 -4.10 -7.69
N LYS A 175 20.22 -4.80 -7.03
CA LYS A 175 20.67 -6.10 -7.52
C LYS A 175 19.50 -7.09 -7.47
N PRO A 176 19.13 -7.74 -8.60
CA PRO A 176 18.09 -8.75 -8.64
C PRO A 176 18.29 -9.81 -7.55
N THR A 177 17.27 -10.01 -6.72
CA THR A 177 17.34 -10.91 -5.56
C THR A 177 16.10 -11.78 -5.53
N LEU A 178 16.29 -13.10 -5.55
CA LEU A 178 15.22 -14.08 -5.49
C LEU A 178 14.73 -14.20 -4.03
N VAL A 179 13.41 -14.13 -3.83
CA VAL A 179 12.75 -14.16 -2.52
C VAL A 179 11.42 -14.91 -2.62
N ASP A 180 10.99 -15.50 -1.50
CA ASP A 180 9.68 -16.14 -1.37
C ASP A 180 8.60 -15.15 -0.90
N TYR A 181 9.01 -14.05 -0.27
CA TYR A 181 8.12 -12.98 0.18
C TYR A 181 8.87 -11.64 0.30
N ILE A 182 8.12 -10.55 0.32
CA ILE A 182 8.62 -9.20 0.63
C ILE A 182 7.83 -8.61 1.80
N ASN A 183 8.53 -7.92 2.70
CA ASN A 183 7.88 -7.12 3.74
C ASN A 183 7.80 -5.67 3.29
N ILE A 184 6.59 -5.13 3.27
CA ILE A 184 6.33 -3.73 2.93
C ILE A 184 5.74 -3.00 4.13
N ASN A 185 6.34 -1.87 4.51
CA ASN A 185 5.85 -1.04 5.61
C ASN A 185 5.14 0.22 5.09
N PRO A 186 4.15 0.76 5.82
CA PRO A 186 3.55 2.05 5.51
C PRO A 186 4.59 3.15 5.28
N GLY A 187 4.45 3.88 4.18
CA GLY A 187 5.38 4.97 3.86
C GLY A 187 6.75 4.52 3.34
N THR A 188 6.98 3.22 3.13
CA THR A 188 8.15 2.71 2.41
C THR A 188 7.75 2.48 0.96
N PRO A 189 8.36 3.17 -0.03
CA PRO A 189 8.09 2.90 -1.43
C PRO A 189 8.77 1.61 -1.92
N GLU A 190 8.07 0.49 -1.82
CA GLU A 190 8.11 -0.58 -2.83
C GLU A 190 9.33 -1.53 -2.86
N GLN A 191 9.03 -2.76 -3.29
CA GLN A 191 9.95 -3.75 -3.85
C GLN A 191 9.36 -4.11 -5.24
N GLN A 192 10.12 -3.91 -6.33
CA GLN A 192 9.69 -4.31 -7.69
C GLN A 192 9.96 -5.78 -7.89
N GLN A 193 9.00 -6.53 -8.40
CA GLN A 193 9.06 -7.98 -8.43
C GLN A 193 8.94 -8.54 -9.85
N GLN A 194 9.69 -9.59 -10.17
CA GLN A 194 9.64 -10.36 -11.42
C GLN A 194 9.37 -11.83 -11.07
N ASP A 195 8.23 -12.37 -11.49
CA ASP A 195 7.89 -13.78 -11.35
C ASP A 195 8.67 -14.62 -12.37
N GLN A 196 9.19 -15.76 -11.93
CA GLN A 196 9.62 -16.84 -12.81
C GLN A 196 8.71 -18.04 -12.55
N ASP A 197 7.90 -18.41 -13.55
CA ASP A 197 7.13 -19.67 -13.55
C ASP A 197 8.11 -20.83 -13.33
N THR A 198 8.02 -21.50 -12.20
CA THR A 198 8.64 -22.82 -12.01
C THR A 198 7.71 -23.86 -12.61
N ASP A 199 8.15 -24.42 -13.73
CA ASP A 199 7.53 -25.57 -14.39
C ASP A 199 7.72 -26.81 -13.49
N ASP A 200 6.81 -27.03 -12.55
CA ASP A 200 6.72 -28.29 -11.80
C ASP A 200 6.08 -29.35 -12.71
N SER A 201 6.92 -29.91 -13.58
CA SER A 201 6.68 -31.17 -14.26
C SER A 201 7.56 -32.27 -13.66
N ASP A 202 7.00 -33.03 -12.71
CA ASP A 202 7.33 -34.43 -12.44
C ASP A 202 6.11 -35.19 -11.87
#